data_AF-B8F9S0-F1
#
_entry.id   AF-B8F9S0-F1
#
_cell.length_a   1.000
_cell.length_b   1.000
_cell.length_c   1.000
_cell.angle_alpha   90.00
_cell.angle_beta   90.00
_cell.angle_gamma   90.00
#
_symmetry.space_group_name_H-M   'P 1'
#
loop_
_entity.id
_entity.type
_entity.pdbx_description
1 polymer ?
#
loop_
_entity_poly.entity_id
_entity_poly.type
_entity_poly.pdbx_seq_one_letter_code
_entity_poly.pdbx_strand_id
1 'polypeptide(L)'
;MIGIINYGLGNIKAFSNIYHALNIPAKVICEPGDLENVEKLILPGVGAFDRAMTRFEESGLKGAVVDAVMEKERPVLGICVGMQMMADGSEEGTLKGLGWIPGFVRRFNVESFTQKTNLPHMGWNDIVPIDSPGKRSLGGLVADARFYFLHSYYFDPVDDANTLALTDYNFKFASAVGRRNFFGVQFHPEKSHEYGIQLLKSFAEI
;
A
#
# COMPACT_ATOMS: atom_id res chain seq x y z
N MET A 1 17.42 7.90 -0.01
CA MET A 1 17.01 7.42 -1.36
C MET A 1 15.84 6.45 -1.28
N ILE A 2 14.89 6.52 -2.24
CA ILE A 2 13.74 5.60 -2.36
C ILE A 2 14.13 4.34 -3.15
N GLY A 3 13.79 3.16 -2.64
CA GLY A 3 13.87 1.89 -3.36
C GLY A 3 12.48 1.43 -3.81
N ILE A 4 12.30 1.17 -5.09
CA ILE A 4 11.04 0.65 -5.66
C ILE A 4 11.23 -0.85 -5.91
N ILE A 5 10.56 -1.69 -5.12
CA ILE A 5 10.73 -3.13 -5.16
C ILE A 5 10.14 -3.69 -6.46
N ASN A 6 10.97 -4.32 -7.28
CA ASN A 6 10.58 -4.95 -8.53
C ASN A 6 10.72 -6.47 -8.45
N TYR A 7 9.66 -7.11 -7.97
CA TYR A 7 9.50 -8.57 -7.99
C TYR A 7 8.65 -9.05 -9.18
N GLY A 8 8.55 -8.23 -10.24
CA GLY A 8 7.81 -8.53 -11.46
C GLY A 8 6.33 -8.15 -11.47
N LEU A 9 5.83 -7.48 -10.42
CA LEU A 9 4.48 -6.93 -10.36
C LEU A 9 4.48 -5.45 -9.93
N GLY A 10 3.48 -4.72 -10.40
CA GLY A 10 3.28 -3.31 -10.08
C GLY A 10 3.72 -2.35 -11.19
N ASN A 11 3.36 -1.08 -11.05
CA ASN A 11 3.64 -0.04 -12.04
C ASN A 11 4.98 0.66 -11.75
N ILE A 12 6.08 -0.11 -11.73
CA ILE A 12 7.42 0.34 -11.32
C ILE A 12 7.81 1.64 -12.03
N LYS A 13 7.61 1.69 -13.36
CA LYS A 13 7.98 2.84 -14.19
C LYS A 13 7.23 4.11 -13.80
N ALA A 14 5.96 4.01 -13.39
CA ALA A 14 5.21 5.19 -12.96
C ALA A 14 5.79 5.79 -11.68
N PHE A 15 6.15 4.98 -10.70
CA PHE A 15 6.81 5.46 -9.48
C PHE A 15 8.17 6.09 -9.79
N SER A 16 9.00 5.43 -10.62
CA SER A 16 10.29 5.99 -11.04
C SER A 16 10.14 7.34 -11.74
N ASN A 17 9.15 7.47 -12.63
CA ASN A 17 8.88 8.72 -13.33
C ASN A 17 8.42 9.84 -12.37
N ILE A 18 7.57 9.52 -11.40
CA ILE A 18 7.08 10.50 -10.41
C ILE A 18 8.23 11.00 -9.55
N TYR A 19 9.05 10.10 -8.98
CA TYR A 19 10.18 10.52 -8.16
C TYR A 19 11.24 11.27 -8.96
N HIS A 20 11.49 10.88 -10.21
CA HIS A 20 12.34 11.64 -11.13
C HIS A 20 11.81 13.06 -11.36
N ALA A 21 10.51 13.21 -11.65
CA ALA A 21 9.89 14.52 -11.84
C ALA A 21 9.92 15.40 -10.57
N LEU A 22 9.92 14.77 -9.39
CA LEU A 22 10.07 15.46 -8.09
C LEU A 22 11.53 15.75 -7.72
N ASN A 23 12.52 15.36 -8.53
CA ASN A 23 13.95 15.40 -8.21
C ASN A 23 14.31 14.66 -6.90
N ILE A 24 13.59 13.59 -6.59
CA ILE A 24 13.84 12.74 -5.42
C ILE A 24 14.62 11.50 -5.88
N PRO A 25 15.81 11.20 -5.31
CA PRO A 25 16.57 10.03 -5.68
C PRO A 25 15.77 8.75 -5.45
N ALA A 26 15.51 8.00 -6.52
CA ALA A 26 14.83 6.72 -6.49
C ALA A 26 15.57 5.70 -7.37
N LYS A 27 15.57 4.44 -6.96
CA LYS A 27 16.10 3.34 -7.76
C LYS A 27 15.18 2.13 -7.70
N VAL A 28 15.22 1.34 -8.77
CA VAL A 28 14.49 0.07 -8.85
C VAL A 28 15.33 -1.02 -8.20
N ILE A 29 14.70 -1.84 -7.36
CA ILE A 29 15.33 -2.94 -6.63
C ILE A 29 14.97 -4.24 -7.32
N CYS A 30 15.93 -4.85 -8.02
CA CYS A 30 15.76 -6.10 -8.75
C CYS A 30 16.48 -7.27 -8.07
N GLU A 31 17.51 -7.01 -7.26
CA GLU A 31 18.23 -8.01 -6.48
C GLU A 31 18.56 -7.52 -5.06
N PRO A 32 18.90 -8.42 -4.10
CA PRO A 32 19.19 -8.02 -2.72
C PRO A 32 20.28 -6.96 -2.57
N GLY A 33 21.30 -6.99 -3.42
CA GLY A 33 22.40 -6.01 -3.42
C GLY A 33 21.92 -4.59 -3.70
N ASP A 34 20.83 -4.43 -4.45
CA ASP A 34 20.22 -3.12 -4.71
C ASP A 34 19.69 -2.47 -3.42
N LEU A 35 19.56 -3.15 -2.29
CA LEU A 35 19.08 -2.51 -1.06
C LEU A 35 20.14 -1.63 -0.38
N GLU A 36 21.37 -1.58 -0.90
CA GLU A 36 22.43 -0.70 -0.42
C GLU A 36 22.04 0.78 -0.60
N ASN A 37 22.27 1.59 0.44
CA ASN A 37 21.93 3.03 0.50
C ASN A 37 20.44 3.38 0.29
N VAL A 38 19.54 2.38 0.27
CA VAL A 38 18.09 2.60 0.29
C VAL A 38 17.66 2.94 1.71
N GLU A 39 16.88 4.01 1.87
CA GLU A 39 16.36 4.45 3.17
C GLU A 39 14.88 4.10 3.33
N LYS A 40 14.12 4.15 2.24
CA LYS A 40 12.67 3.93 2.23
C LYS A 40 12.28 3.05 1.05
N LEU A 41 11.21 2.27 1.23
CA LEU A 41 10.79 1.27 0.26
C LEU A 41 9.37 1.52 -0.24
N ILE A 42 9.17 1.36 -1.54
CA ILE A 42 7.86 1.22 -2.16
C ILE A 42 7.67 -0.26 -2.44
N LEU A 43 6.61 -0.84 -1.87
CA LEU A 43 6.15 -2.20 -2.17
C LEU A 43 4.90 -2.09 -3.06
N PRO A 44 5.06 -2.05 -4.39
CA PRO A 44 3.91 -1.99 -5.28
C PRO A 44 3.29 -3.38 -5.43
N GLY A 45 2.00 -3.46 -5.77
CA GLY A 45 1.37 -4.73 -6.11
C GLY A 45 0.10 -4.57 -6.94
N VAL A 46 -0.11 -5.49 -7.87
CA VAL A 46 -1.31 -5.59 -8.71
C VAL A 46 -1.66 -7.07 -8.92
N GLY A 47 -2.92 -7.35 -9.23
CA GLY A 47 -3.40 -8.71 -9.47
C GLY A 47 -3.86 -9.40 -8.18
N ALA A 48 -3.69 -10.72 -8.12
CA ALA A 48 -4.17 -11.52 -6.99
C ALA A 48 -3.12 -11.63 -5.86
N PHE A 49 -3.59 -11.68 -4.62
CA PHE A 49 -2.79 -11.79 -3.40
C PHE A 49 -1.74 -12.92 -3.45
N ASP A 50 -2.17 -14.17 -3.67
CA ASP A 50 -1.25 -15.32 -3.68
C ASP A 50 -0.22 -15.20 -4.81
N ARG A 51 -0.62 -14.67 -5.96
CA ARG A 51 0.32 -14.43 -7.07
C ARG A 51 1.38 -13.40 -6.68
N ALA A 52 1.01 -12.34 -5.96
CA ALA A 52 1.97 -11.34 -5.50
C ALA A 52 2.91 -11.91 -4.44
N MET A 53 2.40 -12.65 -3.45
CA MET A 53 3.23 -13.32 -2.44
C MET A 53 4.20 -14.34 -3.06
N THR A 54 3.73 -15.19 -3.99
CA THR A 54 4.57 -16.15 -4.70
C THR A 54 5.65 -15.46 -5.52
N ARG A 55 5.31 -14.42 -6.30
CA ARG A 55 6.30 -13.68 -7.09
C ARG A 55 7.33 -12.99 -6.22
N PHE A 56 6.92 -12.48 -5.06
CA PHE A 56 7.84 -11.84 -4.13
C PHE A 56 8.83 -12.85 -3.52
N GLU A 57 8.36 -14.06 -3.18
CA GLU A 57 9.22 -15.17 -2.77
C GLU A 57 10.19 -15.57 -3.89
N GLU A 58 9.67 -15.88 -5.08
CA GLU A 58 10.45 -16.37 -6.23
C GLU A 58 11.47 -15.33 -6.75
N SER A 59 11.25 -14.04 -6.50
CA SER A 59 12.20 -12.99 -6.87
C SER A 59 13.51 -13.03 -6.07
N GLY A 60 13.57 -13.76 -4.95
CA GLY A 60 14.69 -13.74 -4.02
C GLY A 60 14.82 -12.43 -3.21
N LEU A 61 13.95 -11.45 -3.44
CA LEU A 61 13.97 -10.16 -2.73
C LEU A 61 13.31 -10.21 -1.35
N LYS A 62 12.33 -11.12 -1.14
CA LYS A 62 11.50 -11.12 0.07
C LYS A 62 12.33 -11.12 1.35
N GLY A 63 13.30 -12.03 1.49
CA GLY A 63 14.13 -12.11 2.69
C GLY A 63 14.87 -10.79 2.97
N ALA A 64 15.61 -10.28 1.98
CA ALA A 64 16.38 -9.06 2.14
C ALA A 64 15.52 -7.82 2.41
N VAL A 65 14.33 -7.73 1.80
CA VAL A 65 13.36 -6.65 2.07
C VAL A 65 12.78 -6.79 3.47
N VAL A 66 12.36 -7.98 3.88
CA VAL A 66 11.84 -8.23 5.24
C VAL A 66 12.89 -7.85 6.27
N ASP A 67 14.14 -8.27 6.11
CA ASP A 67 15.24 -7.90 7.02
C ASP A 67 15.45 -6.37 7.05
N ALA A 68 15.44 -5.72 5.89
CA ALA A 68 15.60 -4.28 5.80
C ALA A 68 14.44 -3.51 6.46
N VAL A 69 13.23 -4.04 6.42
CA VAL A 69 12.03 -3.43 6.99
C VAL A 69 11.91 -3.71 8.50
N MET A 70 12.22 -4.93 8.93
CA MET A 70 12.01 -5.39 10.31
C MET A 70 13.20 -5.07 11.22
N GLU A 71 14.43 -5.32 10.75
CA GLU A 71 15.64 -5.16 11.56
C GLU A 71 16.24 -3.75 11.44
N LYS A 72 16.18 -3.15 10.25
CA LYS A 72 16.69 -1.79 10.01
C LYS A 72 15.60 -0.71 10.08
N GLU A 73 14.38 -1.11 10.41
CA GLU A 73 13.20 -0.24 10.54
C GLU A 73 12.97 0.72 9.36
N ARG A 74 13.38 0.32 8.15
CA ARG A 74 13.22 1.17 6.95
C ARG A 74 11.74 1.40 6.67
N PRO A 75 11.27 2.65 6.51
CA PRO A 75 9.89 2.93 6.14
C PRO A 75 9.52 2.23 4.84
N VAL A 76 8.33 1.62 4.81
CA VAL A 76 7.78 0.95 3.63
C VAL A 76 6.37 1.43 3.36
N LEU A 77 6.08 1.77 2.11
CA LEU A 77 4.75 2.10 1.63
C LEU A 77 4.26 1.03 0.64
N GLY A 78 3.26 0.27 1.08
CA GLY A 78 2.55 -0.74 0.30
C GLY A 78 1.44 -0.10 -0.54
N ILE A 79 1.40 -0.44 -1.83
CA ILE A 79 0.39 0.11 -2.77
C ILE A 79 -0.54 -0.99 -3.26
N CYS A 80 -1.84 -0.80 -3.08
CA CYS A 80 -2.90 -1.72 -3.49
C CYS A 80 -2.63 -3.14 -2.97
N VAL A 81 -2.26 -4.11 -3.82
CA VAL A 81 -1.92 -5.46 -3.34
C VAL A 81 -0.67 -5.42 -2.43
N GLY A 82 0.25 -4.47 -2.62
CA GLY A 82 1.38 -4.29 -1.73
C GLY A 82 0.97 -3.89 -0.30
N MET A 83 -0.14 -3.15 -0.13
CA MET A 83 -0.76 -2.92 1.20
C MET A 83 -1.38 -4.21 1.72
N GLN A 84 -2.11 -4.93 0.86
CA GLN A 84 -2.77 -6.18 1.23
C GLN A 84 -1.77 -7.23 1.72
N MET A 85 -0.62 -7.37 1.05
CA MET A 85 0.49 -8.26 1.43
C MET A 85 0.99 -8.00 2.86
N MET A 86 0.80 -6.81 3.43
CA MET A 86 1.21 -6.50 4.81
C MET A 86 0.34 -7.18 5.88
N ALA A 87 -0.85 -7.67 5.49
CA ALA A 87 -1.78 -8.39 6.35
C ALA A 87 -1.26 -9.79 6.74
N ASP A 88 -2.02 -10.50 7.57
CA ASP A 88 -1.76 -11.90 7.91
C ASP A 88 -2.15 -12.86 6.77
N GLY A 89 -3.11 -12.46 5.92
CA GLY A 89 -3.59 -13.24 4.77
C GLY A 89 -4.76 -12.56 4.04
N SER A 90 -5.36 -13.27 3.07
CA SER A 90 -6.46 -12.75 2.25
C SER A 90 -7.48 -13.83 1.90
N GLU A 91 -8.77 -13.45 1.83
CA GLU A 91 -9.84 -14.28 1.26
C GLU A 91 -9.67 -14.52 -0.26
N GLU A 92 -8.79 -13.78 -0.93
CA GLU A 92 -8.48 -13.99 -2.35
C GLU A 92 -7.59 -15.24 -2.58
N GLY A 93 -7.00 -15.78 -1.53
CA GLY A 93 -6.03 -16.87 -1.62
C GLY A 93 -5.90 -17.67 -0.33
N THR A 94 -4.81 -18.43 -0.22
CA THR A 94 -4.53 -19.28 0.96
C THR A 94 -3.14 -19.05 1.54
N LEU A 95 -2.27 -18.29 0.85
CA LEU A 95 -0.95 -17.98 1.37
C LEU A 95 -1.03 -17.01 2.55
N LYS A 96 -0.04 -17.12 3.44
CA LYS A 96 0.16 -16.12 4.49
C LYS A 96 0.71 -14.84 3.87
N GLY A 97 0.28 -13.70 4.38
CA GLY A 97 0.92 -12.42 4.11
C GLY A 97 2.20 -12.22 4.92
N LEU A 98 2.69 -10.99 4.94
CA LEU A 98 3.91 -10.60 5.64
C LEU A 98 3.68 -10.42 7.16
N GLY A 99 2.43 -10.25 7.61
CA GLY A 99 2.09 -10.10 9.03
C GLY A 99 2.67 -8.84 9.68
N TRP A 100 2.95 -7.80 8.90
CA TRP A 100 3.50 -6.54 9.38
C TRP A 100 2.45 -5.72 10.14
N ILE A 101 1.22 -5.73 9.63
CA ILE A 101 0.05 -5.08 10.23
C ILE A 101 -0.99 -6.17 10.51
N PRO A 102 -1.36 -6.43 11.79
CA PRO A 102 -2.35 -7.43 12.13
C PRO A 102 -3.69 -7.12 11.47
N GLY A 103 -4.21 -8.06 10.70
CA GLY A 103 -5.38 -7.84 9.86
C GLY A 103 -5.55 -8.90 8.79
N PHE A 104 -6.71 -8.91 8.16
CA PHE A 104 -7.04 -9.86 7.10
C PHE A 104 -7.64 -9.12 5.90
N VAL A 105 -7.30 -9.53 4.70
CA VAL A 105 -7.85 -8.91 3.48
C VAL A 105 -9.13 -9.62 3.11
N ARG A 106 -10.26 -8.91 3.15
CA ARG A 106 -11.60 -9.46 2.93
C ARG A 106 -12.18 -9.04 1.60
N ARG A 107 -13.03 -9.87 1.02
CA ARG A 107 -13.82 -9.52 -0.15
C ARG A 107 -14.98 -8.63 0.28
N PHE A 108 -15.29 -7.62 -0.53
CA PHE A 108 -16.53 -6.88 -0.34
C PHE A 108 -17.75 -7.80 -0.50
N ASN A 109 -18.64 -7.79 0.47
CA ASN A 109 -19.95 -8.42 0.37
C ASN A 109 -20.97 -7.40 -0.15
N VAL A 110 -21.14 -7.30 -1.46
CA VAL A 110 -22.07 -6.33 -2.08
C VAL A 110 -23.53 -6.52 -1.67
N GLU A 111 -23.91 -7.71 -1.20
CA GLU A 111 -25.28 -7.97 -0.71
C GLU A 111 -25.56 -7.28 0.61
N SER A 112 -24.52 -6.99 1.40
CA SER A 112 -24.65 -6.25 2.67
C SER A 112 -24.52 -4.73 2.50
N PHE A 113 -24.38 -4.23 1.28
CA PHE A 113 -24.21 -2.80 1.04
C PHE A 113 -25.55 -2.07 1.12
N THR A 114 -25.52 -0.81 1.52
CA THR A 114 -26.73 0.03 1.65
C THR A 114 -27.41 0.30 0.30
N GLN A 115 -26.68 0.15 -0.80
CA GLN A 115 -27.17 0.34 -2.17
C GLN A 115 -26.54 -0.68 -3.12
N LYS A 116 -27.25 -0.98 -4.21
CA LYS A 116 -26.74 -1.87 -5.26
C LYS A 116 -25.45 -1.30 -5.85
N THR A 117 -24.37 -2.04 -5.65
CA THR A 117 -23.01 -1.61 -6.00
C THR A 117 -22.29 -2.73 -6.73
N ASN A 118 -21.48 -2.38 -7.74
CA ASN A 118 -20.73 -3.37 -8.52
C ASN A 118 -19.29 -3.50 -8.01
N LEU A 119 -18.72 -4.69 -8.17
CA LEU A 119 -17.28 -4.90 -8.01
C LEU A 119 -16.60 -5.03 -9.38
N PRO A 120 -15.33 -4.62 -9.50
CA PRO A 120 -14.50 -3.99 -8.45
C PRO A 120 -14.96 -2.57 -8.09
N HIS A 121 -14.61 -2.10 -6.88
CA HIS A 121 -14.57 -0.67 -6.58
C HIS A 121 -13.55 -0.03 -7.53
N MET A 122 -14.06 0.70 -8.53
CA MET A 122 -13.27 1.23 -9.64
C MET A 122 -13.62 2.69 -9.89
N GLY A 123 -12.62 3.56 -9.84
CA GLY A 123 -12.75 4.97 -10.14
C GLY A 123 -12.19 5.86 -9.04
N TRP A 124 -12.51 7.14 -9.13
CA TRP A 124 -12.10 8.13 -8.14
C TRP A 124 -13.05 8.12 -6.96
N ASN A 125 -12.50 8.00 -5.75
CA ASN A 125 -13.27 8.08 -4.51
C ASN A 125 -12.52 8.92 -3.47
N ASP A 126 -13.28 9.47 -2.54
CA ASP A 126 -12.79 10.35 -1.50
C ASP A 126 -12.26 9.51 -0.33
N ILE A 127 -11.34 10.10 0.43
CA ILE A 127 -10.88 9.53 1.69
C ILE A 127 -11.26 10.43 2.85
N VAL A 128 -11.42 9.83 4.02
CA VAL A 128 -11.56 10.53 5.30
C VAL A 128 -10.35 10.16 6.14
N PRO A 129 -9.35 11.05 6.26
CA PRO A 129 -8.21 10.84 7.15
C PRO A 129 -8.68 10.68 8.60
N ILE A 130 -8.08 9.75 9.33
CA ILE A 130 -8.26 9.62 10.77
C ILE A 130 -7.09 10.34 11.45
N ASP A 131 -7.35 11.55 11.92
CA ASP A 131 -6.41 12.25 12.80
C ASP A 131 -6.72 11.88 14.25
N SER A 132 -5.74 11.36 14.97
CA SER A 132 -5.88 10.99 16.37
C SER A 132 -4.54 11.10 17.08
N PRO A 133 -4.49 11.71 18.28
CA PRO A 133 -3.24 11.83 19.04
C PRO A 133 -2.57 10.47 19.23
N GLY A 134 -1.30 10.37 18.83
CA GLY A 134 -0.50 9.15 18.95
C GLY A 134 -0.60 8.16 17.78
N LYS A 135 -1.46 8.39 16.78
CA LYS A 135 -1.43 7.63 15.52
C LYS A 135 -0.27 8.11 14.65
N ARG A 136 0.27 7.19 13.83
CA ARG A 136 1.18 7.56 12.74
C ARG A 136 0.43 8.43 11.75
N SER A 137 1.09 9.41 11.16
CA SER A 137 0.56 10.16 10.03
C SER A 137 1.37 9.83 8.79
N LEU A 138 0.69 9.78 7.65
CA LEU A 138 1.28 9.79 6.32
C LEU A 138 0.81 11.07 5.66
N GLY A 139 1.74 11.99 5.39
CA GLY A 139 1.38 13.24 4.72
C GLY A 139 0.73 12.98 3.35
N GLY A 140 -0.12 13.90 2.92
CA GLY A 140 -0.91 13.75 1.70
C GLY A 140 -2.24 13.02 1.88
N LEU A 141 -2.50 12.40 3.04
CA LEU A 141 -3.84 12.00 3.46
C LEU A 141 -4.58 13.23 4.01
N VAL A 142 -5.13 14.06 3.12
CA VAL A 142 -5.87 15.27 3.48
C VAL A 142 -7.37 15.09 3.24
N ALA A 143 -8.19 15.86 3.97
CA ALA A 143 -9.62 15.90 3.72
C ALA A 143 -9.90 16.33 2.26
N ASP A 144 -10.97 15.81 1.68
CA ASP A 144 -11.40 16.06 0.30
C ASP A 144 -10.42 15.59 -0.80
N ALA A 145 -9.32 14.91 -0.45
CA ALA A 145 -8.46 14.27 -1.42
C ALA A 145 -9.19 13.11 -2.11
N ARG A 146 -9.06 13.07 -3.44
CA ARG A 146 -9.60 11.97 -4.27
C ARG A 146 -8.46 11.10 -4.78
N PHE A 147 -8.64 9.80 -4.67
CA PHE A 147 -7.67 8.83 -5.19
C PHE A 147 -8.35 7.82 -6.12
N TYR A 148 -7.58 7.24 -7.02
CA TYR A 148 -8.05 6.22 -7.95
C TYR A 148 -7.97 4.82 -7.33
N PHE A 149 -9.12 4.16 -7.21
CA PHE A 149 -9.27 2.80 -6.70
C PHE A 149 -9.55 1.81 -7.84
N LEU A 150 -9.08 0.57 -7.66
CA LEU A 150 -9.40 -0.57 -8.53
C LEU A 150 -9.19 -1.88 -7.74
N HIS A 151 -10.19 -2.32 -6.98
CA HIS A 151 -10.07 -3.51 -6.12
C HIS A 151 -11.43 -4.14 -5.77
N SER A 152 -11.42 -5.44 -5.47
CA SER A 152 -12.61 -6.17 -4.96
C SER A 152 -12.46 -6.63 -3.51
N TYR A 153 -11.27 -6.44 -2.94
CA TYR A 153 -10.91 -6.83 -1.59
C TYR A 153 -10.36 -5.62 -0.83
N TYR A 154 -10.57 -5.56 0.48
CA TYR A 154 -10.12 -4.48 1.35
C TYR A 154 -9.38 -5.04 2.57
N PHE A 155 -8.49 -4.24 3.15
CA PHE A 155 -7.78 -4.60 4.38
C PHE A 155 -8.71 -4.37 5.59
N ASP A 156 -8.92 -5.41 6.38
CA ASP A 156 -9.67 -5.37 7.65
C ASP A 156 -8.66 -5.48 8.82
N PRO A 157 -8.19 -4.36 9.38
CA PRO A 157 -7.22 -4.38 10.46
C PRO A 157 -7.86 -4.91 11.76
N VAL A 158 -7.09 -5.66 12.55
CA VAL A 158 -7.58 -6.17 13.85
C VAL A 158 -7.82 -5.03 14.86
N ASP A 159 -7.00 -3.98 14.77
CA ASP A 159 -7.06 -2.80 15.64
C ASP A 159 -7.23 -1.53 14.79
N ASP A 160 -8.31 -0.80 15.04
CA ASP A 160 -8.65 0.48 14.40
C ASP A 160 -7.55 1.54 14.59
N ALA A 161 -6.68 1.39 15.60
CA ALA A 161 -5.50 2.23 15.77
C ALA A 161 -4.58 2.21 14.55
N ASN A 162 -4.58 1.10 13.79
CA ASN A 162 -3.78 0.97 12.56
C ASN A 162 -4.45 1.60 11.33
N THR A 163 -5.69 2.09 11.41
CA THR A 163 -6.36 2.77 10.29
C THR A 163 -5.96 4.24 10.24
N LEU A 164 -5.41 4.68 9.10
CA LEU A 164 -5.01 6.05 8.82
C LEU A 164 -6.04 6.84 8.01
N ALA A 165 -6.81 6.16 7.14
CA ALA A 165 -7.90 6.76 6.41
C ALA A 165 -8.97 5.73 6.09
N LEU A 166 -10.22 6.20 6.04
CA LEU A 166 -11.38 5.42 5.63
C LEU A 166 -11.88 5.89 4.27
N THR A 167 -12.55 5.01 3.54
CA THR A 167 -13.33 5.35 2.35
C THR A 167 -14.69 4.68 2.46
N ASP A 168 -15.73 5.38 2.02
CA ASP A 168 -17.08 4.84 1.91
C ASP A 168 -17.35 4.41 0.46
N TYR A 169 -17.66 3.13 0.27
CA TYR A 169 -18.13 2.58 -1.00
C TYR A 169 -19.46 1.84 -0.78
N ASN A 170 -20.42 2.52 -0.14
CA ASN A 170 -21.64 1.93 0.45
C ASN A 170 -21.34 0.90 1.56
N PHE A 171 -20.10 0.96 2.06
CA PHE A 171 -19.47 0.21 3.12
C PHE A 171 -18.16 0.92 3.46
N LYS A 172 -17.89 1.14 4.75
CA LYS A 172 -16.66 1.81 5.20
C LYS A 172 -15.53 0.79 5.33
N PHE A 173 -14.39 1.06 4.71
CA PHE A 173 -13.20 0.22 4.80
C PHE A 173 -11.94 1.07 5.00
N ALA A 174 -10.87 0.45 5.50
CA ALA A 174 -9.56 1.08 5.64
C ALA A 174 -8.93 1.30 4.26
N SER A 175 -8.92 2.54 3.78
CA SER A 175 -8.27 2.92 2.51
C SER A 175 -6.80 3.27 2.69
N ALA A 176 -6.38 3.58 3.92
CA ALA A 176 -4.98 3.64 4.32
C ALA A 176 -4.77 3.06 5.73
N VAL A 177 -3.66 2.37 5.93
CA VAL A 177 -3.24 1.74 7.20
C VAL A 177 -1.80 2.10 7.55
N GLY A 178 -1.45 2.02 8.83
CA GLY A 178 -0.10 2.28 9.29
C GLY A 178 0.19 1.73 10.67
N ARG A 179 1.40 1.19 10.84
CA ARG A 179 1.91 0.62 12.10
C ARG A 179 3.44 0.64 12.08
N ARG A 180 4.09 1.11 13.15
CA ARG A 180 5.57 1.24 13.20
C ARG A 180 6.11 2.06 12.02
N ASN A 181 6.86 1.43 11.12
CA ASN A 181 7.45 1.97 9.89
C ASN A 181 6.71 1.48 8.63
N PHE A 182 5.55 0.82 8.80
CA PHE A 182 4.71 0.30 7.72
C PHE A 182 3.59 1.29 7.42
N PHE A 183 3.41 1.58 6.15
CA PHE A 183 2.32 2.37 5.61
C PHE A 183 1.70 1.59 4.44
N GLY A 184 0.39 1.59 4.34
CA GLY A 184 -0.32 0.94 3.23
C GLY A 184 -1.43 1.84 2.72
N VAL A 185 -1.58 1.90 1.40
CA VAL A 185 -2.72 2.57 0.75
C VAL A 185 -3.40 1.64 -0.25
N GLN A 186 -4.72 1.58 -0.22
CA GLN A 186 -5.51 0.69 -1.08
C GLN A 186 -5.66 1.26 -2.49
N PHE A 187 -5.64 2.58 -2.61
CA PHE A 187 -5.68 3.30 -3.88
C PHE A 187 -4.31 3.35 -4.56
N HIS A 188 -4.30 3.84 -5.81
CA HIS A 188 -3.12 3.96 -6.65
C HIS A 188 -2.62 5.41 -6.71
N PRO A 189 -1.70 5.85 -5.83
CA PRO A 189 -1.19 7.22 -5.87
C PRO A 189 -0.51 7.53 -7.21
N GLU A 190 0.09 6.55 -7.88
CA GLU A 190 0.68 6.73 -9.21
C GLU A 190 -0.34 7.01 -10.33
N LYS A 191 -1.65 6.83 -10.03
CA LYS A 191 -2.77 7.13 -10.93
C LYS A 191 -3.66 8.26 -10.39
N SER A 192 -3.32 8.85 -9.24
CA SER A 192 -4.17 9.78 -8.51
C SER A 192 -3.76 11.25 -8.67
N HIS A 193 -3.08 11.58 -9.78
CA HIS A 193 -2.71 12.95 -10.15
C HIS A 193 -2.01 13.69 -8.99
N GLU A 194 -2.35 14.95 -8.73
CA GLU A 194 -1.70 15.81 -7.75
C GLU A 194 -1.75 15.26 -6.32
N TYR A 195 -2.88 14.67 -5.89
CA TYR A 195 -3.00 14.07 -4.56
C TYR A 195 -2.09 12.85 -4.41
N GLY A 196 -2.02 12.04 -5.46
CA GLY A 196 -1.10 10.91 -5.52
C GLY A 196 0.38 11.32 -5.44
N ILE A 197 0.76 12.34 -6.21
CA ILE A 197 2.11 12.91 -6.21
C ILE A 197 2.45 13.49 -4.83
N GLN A 198 1.53 14.23 -4.22
CA GLN A 198 1.74 14.83 -2.90
C GLN A 198 1.92 13.77 -1.81
N LEU A 199 1.17 12.66 -1.87
CA LEU A 199 1.34 11.54 -0.93
C LEU A 199 2.71 10.86 -1.10
N LEU A 200 3.14 10.60 -2.34
CA LEU A 200 4.45 10.00 -2.61
C LEU A 200 5.60 10.91 -2.19
N LYS A 201 5.46 12.23 -2.42
CA LYS A 201 6.40 13.23 -1.92
C LYS A 201 6.47 13.20 -0.39
N SER A 202 5.30 13.22 0.27
CA SER A 202 5.23 13.20 1.73
C SER A 202 5.86 11.94 2.32
N PHE A 203 5.67 10.77 1.70
CA PHE A 203 6.34 9.54 2.11
C PHE A 203 7.87 9.64 2.01
N ALA A 204 8.38 10.29 0.97
CA ALA A 204 9.82 10.48 0.79
C ALA A 204 10.45 11.41 1.85
N GLU A 205 9.65 12.26 2.48
CA GLU A 205 10.05 13.26 3.48
C GLU A 205 9.96 12.76 4.94
N ILE A 206 9.47 11.53 5.17
CA ILE A 206 9.45 10.88 6.50
C ILE A 206 10.87 10.63 7.02
#